data_AF-Q07NA6-F1
#
_entry.id   AF-Q07NA6-F1
#
_cell.length_a   1.000
_cell.length_b   1.000
_cell.length_c   1.000
_cell.angle_alpha   90.00
_cell.angle_beta   90.00
_cell.angle_gamma   90.00
#
_symmetry.space_group_name_H-M   'P 1'
#
loop_
_entity.id
_entity.type
_entity.pdbx_description
1 polymer ?
#
loop_
_entity_poly.entity_id
_entity_poly.type
_entity_poly.pdbx_seq_one_letter_code
_entity_poly.pdbx_strand_id
1 'polypeptide(L)'
;MQRLLSTIARYSPLIMLAFLIVAVVQLCQQFGVSAQAIAELLSAGSWLYVVAAVVAWGVVLVGLLYAAKPWPRFLSQRWMMDILDRLTNKAVLERLAAGETGKAVLIDAADLTSRLRARVIGQDSVCEDIAVQIRRRLAMNLRDKPVGVFLFAGPPGTGKTYLGKRLAIELDRPLLHLDMAQFSFPHAATQIFGSPKGYAGSESYGRLTATLRDNPDSVIILDEFEKAHDDVHKKFLTAWNDGFVTEASDGRQTPSTRAIFVATTNAATDALAEITKTHAGEPDEMRRASVEALKAAHFAPEVLNRIDRIFVFAPLQGLDIARVAALEIEAMIGGYGLAVAEGGIEANLLFDIMQRQGRLGPGASSRDLVRAIEDTISDSLIEAKQNNVARIALVAAGNKVVAVPA
;
A
#
# COMPACT_ATOMS: atom_id res chain seq x y z
N MET A 1 67.48 -26.04 -8.76
CA MET A 1 66.74 -27.17 -8.16
C MET A 1 65.26 -27.19 -8.54
N GLN A 2 64.50 -26.10 -8.36
CA GLN A 2 63.06 -26.05 -8.67
C GLN A 2 62.68 -26.27 -10.15
N ARG A 3 63.46 -25.76 -11.13
CA ARG A 3 63.21 -26.02 -12.56
C ARG A 3 63.42 -27.49 -12.96
N LEU A 4 64.33 -28.20 -12.28
CA LEU A 4 64.59 -29.61 -12.53
C LEU A 4 63.46 -30.47 -11.96
N LEU A 5 63.00 -30.15 -10.74
CA LEU A 5 61.84 -30.80 -10.11
C LEU A 5 60.54 -30.60 -10.90
N SER A 6 60.30 -29.41 -11.46
CA SER A 6 59.10 -29.17 -12.28
C SER A 6 59.14 -29.89 -13.63
N THR A 7 60.34 -30.04 -14.21
CA THR A 7 60.52 -30.81 -15.45
C THR A 7 60.34 -32.30 -15.18
N ILE A 8 60.90 -32.82 -14.08
CA ILE A 8 60.69 -34.21 -13.65
C ILE A 8 59.21 -34.48 -13.34
N ALA A 9 58.51 -33.55 -12.68
CA ALA A 9 57.08 -33.70 -12.41
C ALA A 9 56.23 -33.70 -13.69
N ARG A 10 56.60 -32.90 -14.70
CA ARG A 10 55.91 -32.88 -16.00
C ARG A 10 56.06 -34.20 -16.77
N TYR A 11 57.20 -34.89 -16.64
CA TYR A 11 57.48 -36.16 -17.30
C TYR A 11 57.32 -37.38 -16.38
N SER A 12 56.93 -37.20 -15.11
CA SER A 12 56.75 -38.30 -14.16
C SER A 12 55.80 -39.39 -14.62
N PRO A 13 54.69 -39.10 -15.35
CA PRO A 13 53.79 -40.15 -15.84
C PRO A 13 54.48 -41.03 -16.89
N LEU A 14 55.31 -40.44 -17.76
CA LEU A 14 56.05 -41.17 -18.80
C LEU A 14 57.19 -41.98 -18.19
N ILE A 15 57.86 -41.45 -17.18
CA ILE A 15 58.90 -42.18 -16.42
C ILE A 15 58.26 -43.36 -15.67
N MET A 16 57.12 -43.16 -15.00
CA MET A 16 56.38 -44.24 -14.34
C MET A 16 55.91 -45.32 -15.32
N LEU A 17 55.43 -44.92 -16.51
CA LEU A 17 55.05 -45.87 -17.56
C LEU A 17 56.24 -46.71 -18.02
N ALA A 18 57.41 -46.09 -18.24
CA ALA A 18 58.62 -46.81 -18.62
C ALA A 18 59.06 -47.81 -17.54
N PHE A 19 59.02 -47.42 -16.26
CA PHE A 19 59.30 -48.33 -15.15
C PHE A 19 58.28 -49.47 -15.03
N LEU A 20 56.99 -49.20 -15.26
CA LEU A 20 55.95 -50.22 -15.27
C LEU A 20 56.20 -51.26 -16.38
N ILE A 21 56.56 -50.80 -17.59
CA ILE A 21 56.87 -51.69 -18.72
C ILE A 21 58.07 -52.58 -18.37
N VAL A 22 59.15 -52.00 -17.84
CA VAL A 22 60.34 -52.76 -17.44
C VAL A 22 60.01 -53.79 -16.35
N ALA A 23 59.22 -53.41 -15.34
CA ALA A 23 58.79 -54.31 -14.27
C ALA A 23 57.93 -55.47 -14.79
N VAL A 24 57.02 -55.21 -15.73
CA VAL A 24 56.20 -56.25 -16.38
C VAL A 24 57.07 -57.20 -17.19
N VAL A 25 58.06 -56.69 -17.94
CA VAL A 25 59.00 -57.53 -18.71
C VAL A 25 59.82 -58.44 -17.78
N GLN A 26 60.33 -57.90 -16.66
CA GLN A 26 61.03 -58.71 -15.65
C GLN A 26 60.13 -59.77 -15.03
N LEU A 27 58.88 -59.44 -14.72
CA LEU A 27 57.90 -60.37 -14.19
C LEU A 27 57.65 -61.52 -15.19
N CYS A 28 57.45 -61.20 -16.47
CA CYS A 28 57.26 -62.19 -17.52
C CYS A 28 58.48 -63.12 -17.66
N GLN A 29 59.70 -62.60 -17.53
CA GLN A 29 60.92 -63.40 -17.52
C GLN A 29 61.00 -64.32 -16.29
N GLN A 30 60.63 -63.83 -15.11
CA GLN A 30 60.68 -64.60 -13.86
C GLN A 30 59.71 -65.78 -13.84
N PHE A 31 58.52 -65.63 -14.46
CA PHE A 31 57.52 -66.70 -14.57
C PHE A 31 57.71 -67.60 -15.81
N GLY A 32 58.81 -67.45 -16.56
CA GLY A 32 59.14 -68.31 -17.71
C GLY A 32 58.16 -68.16 -18.88
N VAL A 33 57.48 -67.02 -18.99
CA VAL A 33 56.48 -66.79 -20.04
C VAL A 33 57.22 -66.59 -21.37
N SER A 34 57.10 -67.54 -22.29
CA SER A 34 57.69 -67.44 -23.62
C SER A 34 56.99 -66.37 -24.47
N ALA A 35 57.71 -65.75 -25.41
CA ALA A 35 57.12 -64.75 -26.32
C ALA A 35 55.94 -65.33 -27.14
N GLN A 36 55.94 -66.64 -27.39
CA GLN A 36 54.83 -67.36 -28.02
C GLN A 36 53.59 -67.45 -27.12
N ALA A 37 53.73 -67.71 -25.81
CA ALA A 37 52.60 -67.76 -24.89
C ALA A 37 51.91 -66.38 -24.74
N ILE A 38 52.68 -65.29 -24.79
CA ILE A 38 52.13 -63.91 -24.78
C ILE A 38 51.38 -63.63 -26.08
N ALA A 39 51.93 -64.05 -27.22
CA ALA A 39 51.28 -63.90 -28.52
C ALA A 39 49.98 -64.72 -28.61
N GLU A 40 49.96 -65.94 -28.07
CA GLU A 40 48.75 -66.77 -27.97
C GLU A 40 47.70 -66.13 -27.05
N LEU A 41 48.08 -65.62 -25.88
CA LEU A 41 47.17 -64.92 -24.96
C LEU A 41 46.55 -63.66 -25.59
N LEU A 42 47.38 -62.85 -26.27
CA LEU A 42 46.93 -61.63 -26.96
C LEU A 42 46.00 -61.95 -28.14
N SER A 43 46.25 -63.06 -28.85
CA SER A 43 45.39 -63.51 -29.96
C SER A 43 44.06 -64.10 -29.47
N ALA A 44 44.07 -64.87 -28.38
CA ALA A 44 42.88 -65.48 -27.79
C ALA A 44 41.96 -64.46 -27.10
N GLY A 45 42.54 -63.40 -26.53
CA GLY A 45 41.83 -62.30 -25.86
C GLY A 45 41.50 -61.10 -26.74
N SER A 46 41.76 -61.15 -28.05
CA SER A 46 41.61 -60.03 -29.00
C SER A 46 40.27 -59.29 -28.89
N TRP A 47 39.16 -60.00 -28.70
CA TRP A 47 37.82 -59.42 -28.52
C TRP A 47 37.68 -58.62 -27.21
N LEU A 48 38.32 -59.04 -26.12
CA LEU A 48 38.29 -58.36 -24.83
C LEU A 48 38.96 -56.99 -24.92
N TYR A 49 40.04 -56.87 -25.69
CA TYR A 49 40.72 -55.59 -25.91
C TYR A 49 39.85 -54.62 -26.72
N VAL A 50 39.10 -55.13 -27.71
CA VAL A 50 38.14 -54.31 -28.47
C VAL A 50 37.00 -53.85 -27.56
N VAL A 51 36.45 -54.73 -26.73
CA VAL A 51 35.39 -54.37 -25.76
C VAL A 51 35.91 -53.34 -24.76
N ALA A 52 37.09 -53.54 -24.18
CA ALA A 52 37.68 -52.59 -23.24
C ALA A 52 37.97 -51.22 -23.90
N ALA A 53 38.44 -51.21 -25.14
CA ALA A 53 38.65 -49.97 -25.90
C ALA A 53 37.33 -49.25 -26.19
N VAL A 54 36.27 -49.97 -26.57
CA VAL A 54 34.93 -49.40 -26.80
C VAL A 54 34.37 -48.80 -25.51
N VAL A 55 34.52 -49.50 -24.37
CA VAL A 55 34.08 -48.99 -23.07
C VAL A 55 34.88 -47.74 -22.68
N ALA A 56 36.20 -47.76 -22.84
CA ALA A 56 37.07 -46.62 -22.53
C ALA A 56 36.72 -45.40 -23.39
N TRP A 57 36.54 -45.58 -24.70
CA TRP A 57 36.09 -44.53 -25.61
C TRP A 57 34.67 -44.04 -25.28
N GLY A 58 33.78 -44.92 -24.85
CA GLY A 58 32.44 -44.56 -24.37
C GLY A 58 32.47 -43.65 -23.15
N VAL A 59 33.33 -43.96 -22.16
CA VAL A 59 33.50 -43.12 -20.96
C VAL A 59 34.08 -41.75 -21.32
N VAL A 60 35.08 -41.71 -22.21
CA VAL A 60 35.66 -40.45 -22.69
C VAL A 60 34.62 -39.63 -23.46
N LEU A 61 33.81 -40.25 -24.31
CA LEU A 61 32.75 -39.58 -25.06
C LEU A 61 31.67 -39.02 -24.13
N VAL A 62 31.24 -39.79 -23.12
CA VAL A 62 30.28 -39.32 -22.10
C VAL A 62 30.86 -38.16 -21.29
N GLY A 63 32.14 -38.22 -20.91
CA GLY A 63 32.83 -37.13 -20.22
C GLY A 63 32.91 -35.86 -21.07
N LEU A 64 33.23 -36.00 -22.36
CA LEU A 64 33.26 -34.88 -23.30
C LEU A 64 31.86 -34.28 -23.53
N LEU A 65 30.82 -35.11 -23.64
CA LEU A 65 29.43 -34.67 -23.75
C LEU A 65 28.93 -33.97 -22.46
N TYR A 66 29.40 -34.41 -21.28
CA TYR A 66 29.08 -33.78 -20.01
C TYR A 66 29.77 -32.42 -19.84
N ALA A 67 31.04 -32.32 -20.27
CA ALA A 67 31.82 -31.08 -20.22
C ALA A 67 31.33 -30.03 -21.23
N ALA A 68 30.76 -30.45 -22.36
CA ALA A 68 30.37 -29.59 -23.47
C ALA A 68 28.92 -29.04 -23.42
N LYS A 69 28.29 -28.88 -22.25
CA LYS A 69 26.90 -28.36 -22.13
C LYS A 69 26.64 -27.17 -23.09
N PRO A 70 25.51 -27.18 -23.84
CA PRO A 70 24.24 -27.66 -23.33
C PRO A 70 23.64 -28.82 -24.13
N TRP A 71 22.98 -29.68 -23.36
CA TRP A 71 22.07 -30.74 -23.77
C TRP A 71 21.12 -30.30 -24.91
N PRO A 72 20.82 -31.17 -25.91
CA PRO A 72 19.87 -30.85 -26.95
C PRO A 72 18.48 -30.53 -26.37
N ARG A 73 17.98 -29.31 -26.65
CA ARG A 73 16.76 -28.73 -26.07
C ARG A 73 15.48 -29.56 -26.29
N PHE A 74 15.44 -30.47 -27.26
CA PHE A 74 14.26 -31.29 -27.54
C PHE A 74 14.06 -32.45 -26.55
N LEU A 75 15.12 -32.93 -25.88
CA LEU A 75 15.03 -34.01 -24.89
C LEU A 75 14.68 -33.49 -23.48
N SER A 76 15.08 -32.26 -23.14
CA SER A 76 14.79 -31.67 -21.82
C SER A 76 13.37 -31.11 -21.71
N GLN A 77 12.72 -30.74 -22.81
CA GLN A 77 11.37 -30.16 -22.76
C GLN A 77 10.24 -31.19 -22.52
N ARG A 78 10.48 -32.48 -22.79
CA ARG A 78 9.41 -33.49 -22.64
C ARG A 78 9.26 -34.03 -21.21
N TRP A 79 10.27 -33.85 -20.36
CA TRP A 79 10.31 -34.42 -19.00
C TRP A 79 10.23 -33.38 -17.87
N MET A 80 10.17 -32.10 -18.22
CA MET A 80 10.03 -30.99 -17.27
C MET A 80 9.05 -29.96 -17.84
N MET A 81 7.83 -30.41 -18.16
CA MET A 81 6.73 -29.45 -18.25
C MET A 81 6.52 -28.86 -16.86
N ASP A 82 6.48 -27.53 -16.79
CA ASP A 82 6.03 -26.81 -15.60
C ASP A 82 4.70 -27.43 -15.13
N ILE A 83 4.51 -27.59 -13.82
CA ILE A 83 3.25 -28.10 -13.27
C ILE A 83 2.08 -27.26 -13.77
N LEU A 84 2.30 -25.95 -13.92
CA LEU A 84 1.29 -25.03 -14.42
C LEU A 84 1.03 -25.23 -15.92
N ASP A 85 2.04 -25.51 -16.73
CA ASP A 85 1.85 -25.88 -18.16
C ASP A 85 1.17 -27.24 -18.33
N ARG A 86 1.36 -28.16 -17.36
CA ARG A 86 0.74 -29.49 -17.36
C ARG A 86 -0.71 -29.49 -16.89
N LEU A 87 -1.02 -28.67 -15.88
CA LEU A 87 -2.32 -28.69 -15.20
C LEU A 87 -3.25 -27.55 -15.62
N THR A 88 -2.73 -26.48 -16.22
CA THR A 88 -3.53 -25.34 -16.66
C THR A 88 -2.91 -24.65 -17.87
N ASN A 89 -3.59 -23.64 -18.41
CA ASN A 89 -2.99 -22.77 -19.39
C ASN A 89 -2.15 -21.72 -18.66
N LYS A 90 -0.85 -22.00 -18.48
CA LYS A 90 0.09 -21.10 -17.81
C LYS A 90 0.05 -19.69 -18.39
N ALA A 91 -0.04 -19.52 -19.70
CA ALA A 91 -0.10 -18.20 -20.33
C ALA A 91 -1.39 -17.43 -19.97
N VAL A 92 -2.52 -18.14 -19.80
CA VAL A 92 -3.77 -17.53 -19.31
C VAL A 92 -3.67 -17.25 -17.82
N LEU A 93 -3.09 -18.15 -17.02
CA LEU A 93 -2.86 -17.95 -15.59
C LEU A 93 -1.91 -16.78 -15.34
N GLU A 94 -0.83 -16.64 -16.12
CA GLU A 94 0.09 -15.52 -16.09
C GLU A 94 -0.59 -14.23 -16.56
N ARG A 95 -1.51 -14.28 -17.53
CA ARG A 95 -2.34 -13.12 -17.90
C ARG A 95 -3.34 -12.74 -16.82
N LEU A 96 -3.94 -13.70 -16.13
CA LEU A 96 -4.86 -13.47 -15.01
C LEU A 96 -4.09 -12.95 -13.79
N ALA A 97 -2.96 -13.55 -13.46
CA ALA A 97 -2.04 -13.11 -12.42
C ALA A 97 -1.44 -11.75 -12.76
N ALA A 98 -1.08 -11.46 -14.02
CA ALA A 98 -0.66 -10.13 -14.46
C ALA A 98 -1.83 -9.13 -14.50
N GLY A 99 -3.06 -9.61 -14.70
CA GLY A 99 -4.29 -8.82 -14.54
C GLY A 99 -4.54 -8.44 -13.08
N GLU A 100 -4.18 -9.31 -12.13
CA GLU A 100 -4.19 -9.04 -10.68
C GLU A 100 -2.96 -8.25 -10.20
N THR A 101 -1.81 -8.42 -10.87
CA THR A 101 -0.57 -7.68 -10.57
C THR A 101 -0.64 -6.30 -11.21
N GLY A 102 -1.50 -5.46 -10.62
CA GLY A 102 -1.47 -4.01 -10.71
C GLY A 102 -1.21 -3.47 -12.11
N LYS A 103 -2.28 -3.24 -12.89
CA LYS A 103 -2.30 -2.02 -13.70
C LYS A 103 -1.83 -0.91 -12.75
N ALA A 104 -0.65 -0.34 -12.99
CA ALA A 104 -0.28 0.90 -12.34
C ALA A 104 -1.46 1.84 -12.62
N VAL A 105 -2.29 2.06 -11.61
CA VAL A 105 -3.44 2.94 -11.74
C VAL A 105 -2.81 4.30 -11.91
N LEU A 106 -2.64 4.71 -13.17
CA LEU A 106 -2.17 6.03 -13.51
C LEU A 106 -3.33 6.96 -13.16
N ILE A 107 -3.34 7.38 -11.90
CA ILE A 107 -4.24 8.42 -11.44
C ILE A 107 -3.81 9.70 -12.13
N ASP A 108 -4.72 10.29 -12.89
CA ASP A 108 -4.57 11.67 -13.30
C ASP A 108 -4.78 12.55 -12.07
N ALA A 109 -3.70 13.18 -11.60
CA ALA A 109 -3.75 14.05 -10.44
C ALA A 109 -4.64 15.27 -10.71
N ALA A 110 -4.69 15.79 -11.94
CA ALA A 110 -5.51 16.95 -12.26
C ALA A 110 -7.00 16.61 -12.16
N ASP A 111 -7.41 15.47 -12.72
CA ASP A 111 -8.78 14.95 -12.59
C ASP A 111 -9.17 14.71 -11.12
N LEU A 112 -8.30 14.03 -10.36
CA LEU A 112 -8.54 13.79 -8.94
C LEU A 112 -8.68 15.12 -8.17
N THR A 113 -7.81 16.10 -8.43
CA THR A 113 -7.92 17.44 -7.82
C THR A 113 -9.25 18.10 -8.16
N SER A 114 -9.70 18.06 -9.42
CA SER A 114 -10.98 18.64 -9.82
C SER A 114 -12.16 17.99 -9.11
N ARG A 115 -12.19 16.65 -9.02
CA ARG A 115 -13.24 15.91 -8.32
C ARG A 115 -13.25 16.21 -6.82
N LEU A 116 -12.07 16.31 -6.19
CA LEU A 116 -11.96 16.69 -4.78
C LEU A 116 -12.42 18.14 -4.54
N ARG A 117 -11.94 19.12 -5.33
CA ARG A 117 -12.31 20.54 -5.18
C ARG A 117 -13.81 20.80 -5.38
N ALA A 118 -14.48 20.00 -6.21
CA ALA A 118 -15.92 20.10 -6.40
C ALA A 118 -16.73 19.80 -5.12
N ARG A 119 -16.14 19.09 -4.15
CA ARG A 119 -16.82 18.68 -2.91
C ARG A 119 -16.14 19.21 -1.64
N VAL A 120 -14.83 19.40 -1.66
CA VAL A 120 -14.01 19.84 -0.52
C VAL A 120 -13.71 21.32 -0.68
N ILE A 121 -14.52 22.14 -0.03
CA ILE A 121 -14.51 23.59 -0.20
C ILE A 121 -13.45 24.25 0.69
N GLY A 122 -12.76 25.26 0.14
CA GLY A 122 -11.81 26.10 0.87
C GLY A 122 -10.44 25.44 1.11
N GLN A 123 -10.18 24.27 0.52
CA GLN A 123 -8.95 23.48 0.73
C GLN A 123 -8.25 23.16 -0.59
N ASP A 124 -8.25 24.10 -1.54
CA ASP A 124 -7.79 23.88 -2.91
C ASP A 124 -6.32 23.45 -3.00
N SER A 125 -5.46 24.06 -2.17
CA SER A 125 -4.03 23.73 -2.09
C SER A 125 -3.82 22.32 -1.51
N VAL A 126 -4.57 21.95 -0.48
CA VAL A 126 -4.54 20.61 0.13
C VAL A 126 -4.99 19.56 -0.88
N CYS A 127 -6.07 19.81 -1.62
CA CYS A 127 -6.61 18.88 -2.63
C CYS A 127 -5.63 18.65 -3.80
N GLU A 128 -4.91 19.69 -4.21
CA GLU A 128 -3.89 19.57 -5.26
C GLU A 128 -2.68 18.78 -4.79
N ASP A 129 -2.15 19.16 -3.64
CA ASP A 129 -0.95 18.55 -3.09
C ASP A 129 -1.17 17.06 -2.78
N ILE A 130 -2.30 16.70 -2.16
CA ILE A 130 -2.60 15.30 -1.87
C ILE A 130 -2.77 14.46 -3.13
N ALA A 131 -3.43 14.98 -4.17
CA ALA A 131 -3.57 14.29 -5.44
C ALA A 131 -2.20 14.02 -6.09
N VAL A 132 -1.30 15.01 -6.05
CA VAL A 132 0.08 14.86 -6.53
C VAL A 132 0.84 13.83 -5.72
N GLN A 133 0.73 13.84 -4.39
CA GLN A 133 1.39 12.85 -3.53
C GLN A 133 0.89 11.43 -3.80
N ILE A 134 -0.43 11.23 -3.87
CA ILE A 134 -1.05 9.93 -4.11
C ILE A 134 -0.66 9.39 -5.48
N ARG A 135 -0.71 10.22 -6.53
CA ARG A 135 -0.24 9.84 -7.87
C ARG A 135 1.22 9.38 -7.85
N ARG A 136 2.12 10.17 -7.24
CA ARG A 136 3.54 9.81 -7.13
C ARG A 136 3.73 8.48 -6.40
N ARG A 137 2.93 8.25 -5.35
CA ARG A 137 3.01 7.06 -4.50
C ARG A 137 2.50 5.79 -5.17
N LEU A 138 1.42 5.88 -5.93
CA LEU A 138 0.83 4.77 -6.66
C LEU A 138 1.56 4.45 -7.98
N ALA A 139 2.34 5.40 -8.52
CA ALA A 139 3.19 5.15 -9.68
C ALA A 139 4.47 4.33 -9.36
N MET A 140 4.78 4.10 -8.08
CA MET A 140 5.93 3.28 -7.68
C MET A 140 5.57 1.78 -7.64
N ASN A 141 6.32 0.96 -8.36
CA ASN A 141 6.04 -0.48 -8.50
C ASN A 141 6.32 -1.33 -7.26
N LEU A 142 7.33 -0.99 -6.45
CA LEU A 142 7.68 -1.73 -5.24
C LEU A 142 7.75 -0.76 -4.06
N ARG A 143 6.99 -1.07 -3.01
CA ARG A 143 7.01 -0.37 -1.72
C ARG A 143 6.92 -1.37 -0.58
N ASP A 144 7.82 -1.23 0.37
CA ASP A 144 7.79 -1.94 1.66
C ASP A 144 6.97 -1.17 2.71
N LYS A 145 6.33 -0.06 2.31
CA LYS A 145 5.58 0.84 3.18
C LYS A 145 4.21 1.14 2.58
N PRO A 146 3.22 1.61 3.38
CA PRO A 146 1.93 2.04 2.87
C PRO A 146 2.05 3.03 1.72
N VAL A 147 0.99 3.13 0.90
CA VAL A 147 0.92 4.10 -0.20
C VAL A 147 1.22 5.50 0.34
N GLY A 148 0.57 5.88 1.44
CA GLY A 148 0.91 7.10 2.17
C GLY A 148 0.38 7.11 3.59
N VAL A 149 1.09 7.83 4.45
CA VAL A 149 0.70 8.13 5.83
C VAL A 149 0.62 9.65 5.95
N PHE A 150 -0.59 10.18 5.87
CA PHE A 150 -0.85 11.62 5.83
C PHE A 150 -1.43 12.10 7.16
N LEU A 151 -1.01 13.29 7.60
CA LEU A 151 -1.59 13.96 8.76
C LEU A 151 -2.37 15.19 8.30
N PHE A 152 -3.66 15.22 8.55
CA PHE A 152 -4.52 16.38 8.33
C PHE A 152 -4.64 17.14 9.63
N ALA A 153 -4.12 18.37 9.66
CA ALA A 153 -4.10 19.20 10.85
C ALA A 153 -4.87 20.49 10.60
N GLY A 154 -5.65 20.94 11.58
CA GLY A 154 -6.38 22.21 11.49
C GLY A 154 -7.59 22.25 12.40
N PRO A 155 -8.37 23.35 12.37
CA PRO A 155 -9.49 23.55 13.29
C PRO A 155 -10.61 22.51 13.09
N PRO A 156 -11.47 22.29 14.10
CA PRO A 156 -12.70 21.52 13.94
C PRO A 156 -13.54 22.05 12.77
N GLY A 157 -14.23 21.15 12.06
CA GLY A 157 -15.17 21.56 11.00
C GLY A 157 -14.56 22.01 9.67
N THR A 158 -13.23 21.98 9.50
CA THR A 158 -12.57 22.36 8.24
C THR A 158 -12.57 21.30 7.15
N GLY A 159 -13.19 20.14 7.40
CA GLY A 159 -13.35 19.09 6.39
C GLY A 159 -12.24 18.03 6.34
N LYS A 160 -11.38 17.92 7.37
CA LYS A 160 -10.31 16.90 7.46
C LYS A 160 -10.81 15.48 7.19
N THR A 161 -11.72 14.99 8.04
CA THR A 161 -12.32 13.65 7.91
C THR A 161 -13.12 13.52 6.60
N TYR A 162 -13.77 14.61 6.16
CA TYR A 162 -14.53 14.63 4.92
C TYR A 162 -13.64 14.44 3.68
N LEU A 163 -12.48 15.11 3.62
CA LEU A 163 -11.49 14.89 2.56
C LEU A 163 -11.03 13.43 2.54
N GLY A 164 -10.73 12.84 3.70
CA GLY A 164 -10.37 11.42 3.80
C GLY A 164 -11.44 10.49 3.22
N LYS A 165 -12.73 10.74 3.55
CA LYS A 165 -13.87 9.98 3.01
C LYS A 165 -14.02 10.18 1.50
N ARG A 166 -13.83 11.40 1.02
CA ARG A 166 -13.86 11.73 -0.41
C ARG A 166 -12.74 11.04 -1.17
N LEU A 167 -11.53 10.99 -0.62
CA LEU A 167 -10.43 10.23 -1.22
C LEU A 167 -10.78 8.75 -1.40
N ALA A 168 -11.42 8.12 -0.42
CA ALA A 168 -11.85 6.73 -0.54
C ALA A 168 -12.83 6.55 -1.73
N ILE A 169 -13.81 7.45 -1.86
CA ILE A 169 -14.79 7.43 -2.95
C ILE A 169 -14.11 7.70 -4.30
N GLU A 170 -13.32 8.77 -4.42
CA GLU A 170 -12.74 9.18 -5.70
C GLU A 170 -11.65 8.22 -6.22
N LEU A 171 -11.04 7.46 -5.32
CA LEU A 171 -10.06 6.42 -5.64
C LEU A 171 -10.69 5.03 -5.79
N ASP A 172 -12.00 4.88 -5.58
CA ASP A 172 -12.72 3.60 -5.54
C ASP A 172 -12.07 2.60 -4.58
N ARG A 173 -11.82 3.05 -3.35
CA ARG A 173 -11.12 2.29 -2.30
C ARG A 173 -12.04 2.09 -1.09
N PRO A 174 -12.09 0.87 -0.51
CA PRO A 174 -12.83 0.62 0.71
C PRO A 174 -12.35 1.53 1.86
N LEU A 175 -13.32 2.02 2.64
CA LEU A 175 -13.05 2.95 3.75
C LEU A 175 -13.13 2.21 5.09
N LEU A 176 -12.07 2.34 5.91
CA LEU A 176 -12.13 2.07 7.34
C LEU A 176 -11.99 3.39 8.09
N HIS A 177 -13.02 3.75 8.86
CA HIS A 177 -13.01 4.93 9.71
C HIS A 177 -12.97 4.53 11.18
N LEU A 178 -11.95 5.02 11.88
CA LEU A 178 -11.72 4.79 13.30
C LEU A 178 -11.60 6.14 14.03
N ASP A 179 -12.47 6.37 15.00
CA ASP A 179 -12.40 7.50 15.92
C ASP A 179 -11.45 7.14 17.07
N MET A 180 -10.28 7.79 17.11
CA MET A 180 -9.19 7.46 18.05
C MET A 180 -9.51 7.84 19.49
N ALA A 181 -10.47 8.74 19.74
CA ALA A 181 -10.91 9.06 21.09
C ALA A 181 -11.57 7.87 21.78
N GLN A 182 -12.18 6.96 21.00
CA GLN A 182 -12.76 5.70 21.49
C GLN A 182 -11.69 4.68 21.91
N PHE A 183 -10.42 4.90 21.55
CA PHE A 183 -9.31 3.99 21.84
C PHE A 183 -8.29 4.59 22.82
N SER A 184 -8.76 5.44 23.74
CA SER A 184 -7.96 6.15 24.74
C SER A 184 -7.62 5.31 25.98
N PHE A 185 -8.33 4.20 26.21
CA PHE A 185 -8.18 3.38 27.42
C PHE A 185 -7.21 2.20 27.23
N PRO A 186 -6.66 1.65 28.32
CA PRO A 186 -5.79 0.47 28.27
C PRO A 186 -6.49 -0.72 27.60
N HIS A 187 -5.75 -1.49 26.77
CA HIS A 187 -6.27 -2.61 25.96
C HIS A 187 -7.16 -2.24 24.77
N ALA A 188 -7.44 -0.95 24.50
CA ALA A 188 -8.23 -0.57 23.32
C ALA A 188 -7.62 -1.05 21.98
N ALA A 189 -6.30 -1.27 21.94
CA ALA A 189 -5.61 -1.85 20.80
C ALA A 189 -6.18 -3.20 20.35
N THR A 190 -6.78 -4.00 21.24
CA THR A 190 -7.30 -5.32 20.86
C THR A 190 -8.47 -5.24 19.88
N GLN A 191 -9.26 -4.16 19.93
CA GLN A 191 -10.35 -3.96 18.98
C GLN A 191 -9.85 -3.66 17.56
N ILE A 192 -8.68 -3.04 17.44
CA ILE A 192 -8.08 -2.66 16.15
C ILE A 192 -7.23 -3.79 15.59
N PHE A 193 -6.43 -4.45 16.45
CA PHE A 193 -5.38 -5.40 16.07
C PHE A 193 -5.67 -6.86 16.46
N GLY A 194 -6.83 -7.12 17.07
CA GLY A 194 -7.24 -8.44 17.57
C GLY A 194 -6.87 -8.67 19.03
N SER A 195 -7.48 -9.68 19.63
CA SER A 195 -7.18 -10.12 21.00
C SER A 195 -6.19 -11.30 20.99
N PRO A 196 -5.23 -11.37 21.93
CA PRO A 196 -4.35 -12.53 22.06
C PRO A 196 -5.12 -13.84 22.29
N LYS A 197 -4.59 -14.96 21.79
CA LYS A 197 -5.22 -16.28 21.96
C LYS A 197 -5.51 -16.58 23.43
N GLY A 198 -6.75 -17.02 23.71
CA GLY A 198 -7.22 -17.31 25.07
C GLY A 198 -7.86 -16.13 25.79
N TYR A 199 -7.86 -14.93 25.20
CA TYR A 199 -8.64 -13.79 25.68
C TYR A 199 -9.99 -13.71 24.96
N ALA A 200 -10.96 -13.04 25.60
CA ALA A 200 -12.25 -12.77 24.97
C ALA A 200 -12.07 -11.99 23.65
N GLY A 201 -12.78 -12.42 22.61
CA GLY A 201 -12.68 -11.83 21.26
C GLY A 201 -11.50 -12.34 20.42
N SER A 202 -10.71 -13.32 20.90
CA SER A 202 -9.61 -13.90 20.10
C SER A 202 -10.07 -14.78 18.93
N GLU A 203 -11.36 -15.11 18.86
CA GLU A 203 -11.98 -15.79 17.71
C GLU A 203 -12.26 -14.85 16.53
N SER A 204 -12.21 -13.53 16.76
CA SER A 204 -12.44 -12.50 15.74
C SER A 204 -11.17 -11.69 15.47
N TYR A 205 -10.89 -11.45 14.19
CA TYR A 205 -9.82 -10.55 13.77
C TYR A 205 -10.09 -9.11 14.23
N GLY A 206 -9.02 -8.36 14.50
CA GLY A 206 -9.10 -6.93 14.71
C GLY A 206 -9.72 -6.18 13.53
N ARG A 207 -10.31 -5.01 13.78
CA ARG A 207 -10.96 -4.22 12.72
C ARG A 207 -10.00 -3.85 11.58
N LEU A 208 -8.76 -3.47 11.91
CA LEU A 208 -7.77 -3.07 10.92
C LEU A 208 -7.20 -4.29 10.18
N THR A 209 -6.86 -5.36 10.90
CA THR A 209 -6.31 -6.58 10.33
C THR A 209 -7.32 -7.29 9.43
N ALA A 210 -8.59 -7.38 9.83
CA ALA A 210 -9.67 -7.87 8.98
C ALA A 210 -9.82 -7.03 7.72
N THR A 211 -9.86 -5.70 7.85
CA THR A 211 -10.00 -4.79 6.70
C THR A 211 -8.84 -4.95 5.72
N LEU A 212 -7.59 -4.94 6.19
CA LEU A 212 -6.43 -5.07 5.32
C LEU A 212 -6.32 -6.46 4.67
N ARG A 213 -6.79 -7.50 5.35
CA ARG A 213 -6.85 -8.87 4.82
C ARG A 213 -7.86 -8.98 3.70
N ASP A 214 -9.05 -8.42 3.89
CA ASP A 214 -10.17 -8.54 2.96
C ASP A 214 -10.08 -7.48 1.82
N ASN A 215 -9.53 -6.31 2.13
CA ASN A 215 -9.46 -5.13 1.27
C ASN A 215 -8.10 -4.40 1.45
N PRO A 216 -7.03 -4.91 0.81
CA PRO A 216 -5.68 -4.36 1.00
C PRO A 216 -5.53 -2.93 0.44
N ASP A 217 -6.33 -2.56 -0.55
CA ASP A 217 -6.35 -1.22 -1.16
C ASP A 217 -7.24 -0.22 -0.40
N SER A 218 -7.32 -0.31 0.93
CA SER A 218 -8.21 0.55 1.74
C SER A 218 -7.64 1.94 2.05
N VAL A 219 -8.55 2.90 2.22
CA VAL A 219 -8.28 4.18 2.90
C VAL A 219 -8.66 4.03 4.37
N ILE A 220 -7.72 4.31 5.26
CA ILE A 220 -7.87 4.15 6.70
C ILE A 220 -7.79 5.53 7.34
N ILE A 221 -8.93 6.01 7.84
CA ILE A 221 -9.02 7.28 8.56
C ILE A 221 -8.89 7.02 10.05
N LEU A 222 -7.95 7.72 10.68
CA LEU A 222 -7.68 7.72 12.11
C LEU A 222 -8.00 9.12 12.65
N ASP A 223 -9.26 9.34 13.03
CA ASP A 223 -9.74 10.67 13.46
C ASP A 223 -9.28 10.97 14.89
N GLU A 224 -8.80 12.18 15.16
CA GLU A 224 -8.27 12.63 16.46
C GLU A 224 -7.13 11.74 17.00
N PHE A 225 -6.14 11.44 16.16
CA PHE A 225 -5.10 10.44 16.46
C PHE A 225 -4.34 10.68 17.77
N GLU A 226 -4.16 11.94 18.18
CA GLU A 226 -3.54 12.31 19.45
C GLU A 226 -4.29 11.80 20.70
N LYS A 227 -5.56 11.40 20.56
CA LYS A 227 -6.41 10.94 21.68
C LYS A 227 -6.30 9.44 21.96
N ALA A 228 -5.73 8.66 21.03
CA ALA A 228 -5.53 7.23 21.25
C ALA A 228 -4.46 6.95 22.31
N HIS A 229 -4.59 5.79 22.95
CA HIS A 229 -3.60 5.28 23.90
C HIS A 229 -2.25 4.96 23.21
N ASP A 230 -1.13 5.14 23.91
CA ASP A 230 0.23 4.91 23.39
C ASP A 230 0.43 3.52 22.76
N ASP A 231 -0.21 2.49 23.30
CA ASP A 231 -0.12 1.13 22.76
C ASP A 231 -0.77 1.00 21.37
N VAL A 232 -1.79 1.82 21.08
CA VAL A 232 -2.37 1.93 19.74
C VAL A 232 -1.37 2.62 18.82
N HIS A 233 -0.76 3.72 19.25
CA HIS A 233 0.26 4.43 18.47
C HIS A 233 1.41 3.51 18.07
N LYS A 234 1.99 2.77 19.03
CA LYS A 234 3.10 1.83 18.78
C LYS A 234 2.79 0.81 17.69
N LYS A 235 1.57 0.28 17.66
CA LYS A 235 1.15 -0.71 16.65
C LYS A 235 1.03 -0.08 15.26
N PHE A 236 0.54 1.17 15.16
CA PHE A 236 0.54 1.89 13.89
C PHE A 236 1.97 2.24 13.41
N LEU A 237 2.92 2.51 14.32
CA LEU A 237 4.32 2.72 13.92
C LEU A 237 4.90 1.51 13.20
N THR A 238 4.62 0.28 13.65
CA THR A 238 4.99 -0.95 12.95
C THR A 238 4.34 -0.99 11.56
N ALA A 239 3.03 -0.72 11.49
CA ALA A 239 2.28 -0.72 10.24
C ALA A 239 2.83 0.25 9.19
N TRP A 240 3.36 1.39 9.62
CA TRP A 240 3.90 2.42 8.73
C TRP A 240 5.38 2.22 8.39
N ASN A 241 6.15 1.53 9.23
CA ASN A 241 7.58 1.27 9.01
C ASN A 241 7.83 0.03 8.19
N ASP A 242 7.19 -1.06 8.61
CA ASP A 242 7.51 -2.41 8.17
C ASP A 242 6.50 -2.90 7.12
N GLY A 243 5.44 -2.11 6.87
CA GLY A 243 4.48 -2.39 5.81
C GLY A 243 3.54 -3.56 6.11
N PHE A 244 3.37 -3.95 7.37
CA PHE A 244 2.41 -4.97 7.78
C PHE A 244 1.81 -4.68 9.16
N VAL A 245 0.65 -5.28 9.40
CA VAL A 245 -0.02 -5.32 10.70
C VAL A 245 -0.06 -6.76 11.19
N THR A 246 0.31 -6.99 12.44
CA THR A 246 0.24 -8.32 13.06
C THR A 246 -1.09 -8.50 13.78
N GLU A 247 -1.82 -9.53 13.41
CA GLU A 247 -3.01 -10.00 14.12
C GLU A 247 -2.60 -10.60 15.47
N ALA A 248 -3.18 -10.11 16.57
CA ALA A 248 -2.76 -10.52 17.91
C ALA A 248 -3.20 -11.95 18.26
N SER A 249 -4.27 -12.46 17.64
CA SER A 249 -4.83 -13.79 17.94
C SER A 249 -3.94 -14.94 17.47
N ASP A 250 -3.48 -14.91 16.23
CA ASP A 250 -2.69 -15.98 15.60
C ASP A 250 -1.26 -15.56 15.19
N GLY A 251 -0.93 -14.28 15.33
CA GLY A 251 0.38 -13.73 14.96
C GLY A 251 0.56 -13.51 13.45
N ARG A 252 -0.50 -13.69 12.65
CA ARG A 252 -0.41 -13.54 11.19
C ARG A 252 -0.15 -12.09 10.80
N GLN A 253 0.83 -11.89 9.93
CA GLN A 253 1.13 -10.59 9.36
C GLN A 253 0.27 -10.34 8.12
N THR A 254 -0.41 -9.20 8.09
CA THR A 254 -1.23 -8.74 6.97
C THR A 254 -0.58 -7.48 6.37
N PRO A 255 -0.24 -7.45 5.08
CA PRO A 255 0.39 -6.29 4.45
C PRO A 255 -0.46 -5.01 4.55
N SER A 256 0.18 -3.88 4.82
CA SER A 256 -0.39 -2.52 4.79
C SER A 256 0.14 -1.68 3.61
N THR A 257 1.02 -2.26 2.77
CA THR A 257 1.73 -1.56 1.69
C THR A 257 0.83 -0.94 0.63
N ARG A 258 -0.40 -1.47 0.46
CA ARG A 258 -1.40 -0.98 -0.48
C ARG A 258 -2.39 0.03 0.11
N ALA A 259 -2.34 0.25 1.42
CA ALA A 259 -3.29 1.09 2.12
C ALA A 259 -2.84 2.57 2.15
N ILE A 260 -3.81 3.47 2.26
CA ILE A 260 -3.58 4.91 2.50
C ILE A 260 -4.06 5.22 3.91
N PHE A 261 -3.16 5.68 4.78
CA PHE A 261 -3.49 6.12 6.13
C PHE A 261 -3.67 7.64 6.15
N VAL A 262 -4.78 8.09 6.71
CA VAL A 262 -5.11 9.50 6.94
C VAL A 262 -5.37 9.68 8.42
N ALA A 263 -4.41 10.23 9.14
CA ALA A 263 -4.58 10.66 10.52
C ALA A 263 -5.11 12.10 10.53
N THR A 264 -6.02 12.43 11.45
CA THR A 264 -6.42 13.82 11.69
C THR A 264 -5.97 14.27 13.06
N THR A 265 -5.76 15.58 13.22
CA THR A 265 -5.51 16.19 14.52
C THR A 265 -6.06 17.62 14.57
N ASN A 266 -6.49 18.02 15.76
CA ASN A 266 -6.85 19.41 16.06
C ASN A 266 -5.71 20.15 16.81
N ALA A 267 -4.57 19.48 17.03
CA ALA A 267 -3.43 20.02 17.76
C ALA A 267 -2.70 21.13 16.97
N ALA A 268 -2.12 22.09 17.70
CA ALA A 268 -1.28 23.17 17.17
C ALA A 268 -1.91 24.01 16.04
N THR A 269 -3.24 24.06 15.96
CA THR A 269 -3.97 24.65 14.83
C THR A 269 -3.53 26.08 14.49
N ASP A 270 -3.49 26.97 15.47
CA ASP A 270 -3.16 28.39 15.23
C ASP A 270 -1.70 28.55 14.79
N ALA A 271 -0.79 27.81 15.41
CA ALA A 271 0.63 27.81 15.06
C ALA A 271 0.85 27.28 13.63
N LEU A 272 0.18 26.19 13.26
CA LEU A 272 0.28 25.59 11.92
C LEU A 272 -0.26 26.52 10.84
N ALA A 273 -1.35 27.23 11.10
CA ALA A 273 -1.90 28.22 10.19
C ALA A 273 -0.91 29.37 9.95
N GLU A 274 -0.25 29.85 11.00
CA GLU A 274 0.75 30.90 10.89
C GLU A 274 2.03 30.44 10.17
N ILE A 275 2.52 29.23 10.49
CA ILE A 275 3.65 28.60 9.81
C ILE A 275 3.40 28.49 8.30
N THR A 276 2.18 28.09 7.92
CA THR A 276 1.80 27.94 6.51
C THR A 276 1.85 29.27 5.76
N LYS A 277 1.51 30.39 6.43
CA LYS A 277 1.61 31.74 5.85
C LYS A 277 3.06 32.22 5.79
N THR A 278 3.81 32.07 6.88
CA THR A 278 5.17 32.60 7.02
C THR A 278 6.17 31.88 6.11
N HIS A 279 6.04 30.56 5.98
CA HIS A 279 6.96 29.73 5.18
C HIS A 279 6.35 29.31 3.83
N ALA A 280 5.42 30.10 3.30
CA ALA A 280 4.81 29.84 2.00
C ALA A 280 5.90 29.78 0.91
N GLY A 281 6.00 28.64 0.21
CA GLY A 281 7.02 28.42 -0.82
C GLY A 281 8.33 27.81 -0.30
N GLU A 282 8.45 27.53 1.00
CA GLU A 282 9.59 26.85 1.63
C GLU A 282 9.16 25.53 2.27
N PRO A 283 8.98 24.43 1.49
CA PRO A 283 8.37 23.20 2.00
C PRO A 283 9.13 22.54 3.16
N ASP A 284 10.47 22.59 3.12
CA ASP A 284 11.30 21.95 4.15
C ASP A 284 11.21 22.72 5.48
N GLU A 285 11.23 24.04 5.43
CA GLU A 285 11.12 24.89 6.61
C GLU A 285 9.70 24.85 7.19
N MET A 286 8.68 24.90 6.33
CA MET A 286 7.29 24.70 6.72
C MET A 286 7.10 23.36 7.44
N ARG A 287 7.70 22.28 6.92
CA ARG A 287 7.64 20.95 7.56
C ARG A 287 8.32 20.96 8.92
N ARG A 288 9.53 21.52 9.02
CA ARG A 288 10.31 21.59 10.26
C ARG A 288 9.54 22.32 11.36
N ALA A 289 9.07 23.54 11.05
CA ALA A 289 8.28 24.35 11.98
C ALA A 289 6.96 23.66 12.36
N SER A 290 6.28 23.00 11.41
CA SER A 290 5.04 22.27 11.68
C SER A 290 5.25 21.11 12.67
N VAL A 291 6.35 20.37 12.51
CA VAL A 291 6.72 19.29 13.42
C VAL A 291 7.05 19.83 14.80
N GLU A 292 7.76 20.95 14.91
CA GLU A 292 8.06 21.59 16.19
C GLU A 292 6.79 22.07 16.91
N ALA A 293 5.86 22.70 16.18
CA ALA A 293 4.58 23.13 16.72
C ALA A 293 3.73 21.94 17.25
N LEU A 294 3.68 20.83 16.50
CA LEU A 294 2.97 19.63 16.91
C LEU A 294 3.62 18.95 18.13
N LYS A 295 4.96 18.91 18.20
CA LYS A 295 5.68 18.42 19.40
C LYS A 295 5.36 19.27 20.63
N ALA A 296 5.34 20.60 20.48
CA ALA A 296 4.96 21.51 21.56
C ALA A 296 3.52 21.29 22.03
N ALA A 297 2.63 20.85 21.12
CA ALA A 297 1.27 20.42 21.43
C ALA A 297 1.16 18.97 21.94
N HIS A 298 2.27 18.37 22.41
CA HIS A 298 2.33 17.03 22.99
C HIS A 298 1.99 15.90 22.00
N PHE A 299 2.10 16.15 20.70
CA PHE A 299 1.97 15.08 19.72
C PHE A 299 3.24 14.22 19.70
N ALA A 300 3.07 12.89 19.71
CA ALA A 300 4.14 11.91 19.81
C ALA A 300 5.21 12.10 18.71
N PRO A 301 6.48 12.41 19.04
CA PRO A 301 7.55 12.64 18.07
C PRO A 301 7.79 11.46 17.12
N GLU A 302 7.70 10.24 17.64
CA GLU A 302 7.87 8.99 16.88
C GLU A 302 6.81 8.83 15.80
N VAL A 303 5.59 9.30 16.05
CA VAL A 303 4.48 9.31 15.07
C VAL A 303 4.78 10.33 13.97
N LEU A 304 5.18 11.56 14.33
CA LEU A 304 5.52 12.62 13.37
C LEU A 304 6.64 12.21 12.40
N ASN A 305 7.62 11.44 12.90
CA ASN A 305 8.71 10.91 12.09
C ASN A 305 8.25 9.86 11.05
N ARG A 306 7.03 9.32 11.16
CA ARG A 306 6.43 8.37 10.20
C ARG A 306 5.41 9.00 9.28
N ILE A 307 4.95 10.21 9.59
CA ILE A 307 4.07 10.97 8.71
C ILE A 307 4.85 11.37 7.47
N ASP A 308 4.33 10.97 6.32
CA ASP A 308 4.90 11.33 5.03
C ASP A 308 4.71 12.81 4.71
N ARG A 309 3.51 13.34 4.96
CA ARG A 309 3.16 14.74 4.72
C ARG A 309 2.11 15.23 5.69
N ILE A 310 2.29 16.47 6.16
CA ILE A 310 1.34 17.20 6.98
C ILE A 310 0.59 18.16 6.05
N PHE A 311 -0.72 18.09 6.04
CA PHE A 311 -1.60 18.99 5.32
C PHE A 311 -2.33 19.88 6.33
N VAL A 312 -2.12 21.18 6.21
CA VAL A 312 -2.75 22.17 7.10
C VAL A 312 -4.03 22.68 6.46
N PHE A 313 -5.14 22.55 7.18
CA PHE A 313 -6.46 22.97 6.74
C PHE A 313 -6.76 24.39 7.23
N ALA A 314 -7.25 25.22 6.32
CA ALA A 314 -7.65 26.58 6.63
C ALA A 314 -9.07 26.60 7.25
N PRO A 315 -9.36 27.50 8.21
CA PRO A 315 -10.73 27.80 8.60
C PRO A 315 -11.57 28.22 7.39
N LEU A 316 -12.84 27.80 7.35
CA LEU A 316 -13.78 28.22 6.32
C LEU A 316 -14.12 29.71 6.50
N GLN A 317 -14.11 30.49 5.42
CA GLN A 317 -14.38 31.93 5.47
C GLN A 317 -15.22 32.41 4.29
N GLY A 318 -16.00 33.48 4.52
CA GLY A 318 -16.75 34.16 3.46
C GLY A 318 -17.60 33.21 2.62
N LEU A 319 -17.38 33.21 1.31
CA LEU A 319 -18.14 32.40 0.35
C LEU A 319 -17.94 30.88 0.51
N ASP A 320 -16.87 30.43 1.17
CA ASP A 320 -16.69 29.00 1.44
C ASP A 320 -17.74 28.48 2.40
N ILE A 321 -18.16 29.29 3.37
CA ILE A 321 -19.27 28.95 4.28
C ILE A 321 -20.58 28.82 3.49
N ALA A 322 -20.87 29.75 2.57
CA ALA A 322 -22.06 29.66 1.73
C ALA A 322 -22.05 28.42 0.82
N ARG A 323 -20.91 28.10 0.21
CA ARG A 323 -20.75 26.90 -0.63
C ARG A 323 -20.96 25.62 0.17
N VAL A 324 -20.38 25.53 1.36
CA VAL A 324 -20.57 24.38 2.26
C VAL A 324 -22.04 24.30 2.67
N ALA A 325 -22.66 25.41 3.06
CA ALA A 325 -24.08 25.45 3.42
C ALA A 325 -24.97 24.98 2.26
N ALA A 326 -24.70 25.43 1.03
CA ALA A 326 -25.44 25.01 -0.15
C ALA A 326 -25.31 23.50 -0.42
N LEU A 327 -24.12 22.92 -0.24
CA LEU A 327 -23.90 21.47 -0.38
C LEU A 327 -24.62 20.67 0.71
N GLU A 328 -24.62 21.15 1.95
CA GLU A 328 -25.34 20.49 3.06
C GLU A 328 -26.86 20.58 2.88
N ILE A 329 -27.37 21.74 2.41
CA ILE A 329 -28.78 21.91 2.02
C ILE A 329 -29.14 20.92 0.91
N GLU A 330 -28.36 20.85 -0.16
CA GLU A 330 -28.59 19.92 -1.27
C GLU A 330 -28.63 18.46 -0.78
N ALA A 331 -27.67 18.06 0.06
CA ALA A 331 -27.60 16.72 0.62
C ALA A 331 -28.81 16.41 1.51
N MET A 332 -29.26 17.36 2.33
CA MET A 332 -30.43 17.22 3.19
C MET A 332 -31.70 17.04 2.36
N ILE A 333 -31.92 17.91 1.37
CA ILE A 333 -33.05 17.81 0.42
C ILE A 333 -33.08 16.42 -0.23
N GLY A 334 -31.92 15.93 -0.71
CA GLY A 334 -31.79 14.59 -1.27
C GLY A 334 -32.12 13.47 -0.28
N GLY A 335 -31.74 13.63 1.00
CA GLY A 335 -32.10 12.70 2.08
C GLY A 335 -33.60 12.56 2.33
N TYR A 336 -34.37 13.61 2.05
CA TYR A 336 -35.84 13.54 2.08
C TYR A 336 -36.45 12.91 0.83
N GLY A 337 -35.65 12.65 -0.22
CA GLY A 337 -36.10 12.14 -1.52
C GLY A 337 -36.59 13.25 -2.46
N LEU A 338 -36.18 14.49 -2.20
CA LEU A 338 -36.53 15.68 -2.98
C LEU A 338 -35.32 16.08 -3.86
N ALA A 339 -35.57 16.89 -4.89
CA ALA A 339 -34.53 17.52 -5.70
C ALA A 339 -34.59 19.04 -5.59
N VAL A 340 -33.43 19.69 -5.59
CA VAL A 340 -33.36 21.16 -5.61
C VAL A 340 -33.50 21.69 -7.05
N ALA A 341 -34.24 22.79 -7.22
CA ALA A 341 -34.32 23.50 -8.48
C ALA A 341 -33.02 24.24 -8.79
N GLU A 342 -32.75 24.49 -10.07
CA GLU A 342 -31.62 25.34 -10.46
C GLU A 342 -31.88 26.77 -9.97
N GLY A 343 -30.94 27.35 -9.23
CA GLY A 343 -31.18 28.60 -8.51
C GLY A 343 -32.21 28.50 -7.38
N GLY A 344 -32.61 27.29 -6.99
CA GLY A 344 -33.64 27.02 -5.98
C GLY A 344 -33.19 27.22 -4.53
N ILE A 345 -32.06 27.87 -4.28
CA ILE A 345 -31.62 28.25 -2.93
C ILE A 345 -31.44 29.76 -2.93
N GLU A 346 -32.26 30.48 -2.18
CA GLU A 346 -32.15 31.93 -2.09
C GLU A 346 -30.81 32.39 -1.49
N ALA A 347 -30.23 33.43 -2.08
CA ALA A 347 -28.97 34.01 -1.61
C ALA A 347 -29.08 34.57 -0.17
N ASN A 348 -30.24 35.12 0.21
CA ASN A 348 -30.48 35.65 1.55
C ASN A 348 -30.40 34.55 2.61
N LEU A 349 -30.88 33.33 2.30
CA LEU A 349 -30.76 32.18 3.20
C LEU A 349 -29.28 31.84 3.46
N LEU A 350 -28.48 31.75 2.40
CA LEU A 350 -27.04 31.49 2.52
C LEU A 350 -26.32 32.62 3.27
N PHE A 351 -26.71 33.87 3.03
CA PHE A 351 -26.16 35.03 3.74
C PHE A 351 -26.49 35.03 5.23
N ASP A 352 -27.71 34.67 5.62
CA ASP A 352 -28.12 34.54 7.01
C ASP A 352 -27.35 33.43 7.72
N ILE A 353 -27.15 32.30 7.04
CA ILE A 353 -26.33 31.20 7.55
C ILE A 353 -24.87 31.65 7.74
N MET A 354 -24.29 32.38 6.78
CA MET A 354 -22.94 32.95 6.91
C MET A 354 -22.82 33.90 8.10
N GLN A 355 -23.80 34.79 8.30
CA GLN A 355 -23.85 35.73 9.43
C GLN A 355 -23.93 35.00 10.77
N ARG A 356 -24.77 33.96 10.86
CA ARG A 356 -24.88 33.12 12.07
C ARG A 356 -23.55 32.44 12.39
N GLN A 357 -22.88 31.84 11.41
CA GLN A 357 -21.58 31.21 11.61
C GLN A 357 -20.51 32.24 12.01
N GLY A 358 -20.51 33.42 11.38
CA GLY A 358 -19.60 34.52 11.73
C GLY A 358 -19.72 34.98 13.18
N ARG A 359 -20.93 34.96 13.76
CA ARG A 359 -21.18 35.31 15.18
C ARG A 359 -20.64 34.27 16.16
N LEU A 360 -20.59 33.00 15.76
CA LEU A 360 -20.02 31.91 16.57
C LEU A 360 -18.48 31.96 16.61
N GLY A 361 -17.86 32.70 15.69
CA GLY A 361 -16.42 32.94 15.65
C GLY A 361 -15.61 31.81 14.98
N PRO A 362 -14.27 31.94 14.94
CA PRO A 362 -13.38 31.02 14.21
C PRO A 362 -13.37 29.57 14.70
N GLY A 363 -13.89 29.30 15.90
CA GLY A 363 -14.01 27.97 16.49
C GLY A 363 -15.31 27.24 16.16
N ALA A 364 -16.23 27.88 15.44
CA ALA A 364 -17.52 27.31 15.08
C ALA A 364 -17.34 26.12 14.12
N SER A 365 -17.88 24.97 14.51
CA SER A 365 -17.71 23.73 13.75
C SER A 365 -18.63 23.71 12.52
N SER A 366 -18.27 22.93 11.51
CA SER A 366 -19.21 22.58 10.43
C SER A 366 -20.46 21.88 10.96
N ARG A 367 -20.36 21.24 12.14
CA ARG A 367 -21.54 20.66 12.82
C ARG A 367 -22.54 21.73 13.27
N ASP A 368 -22.06 22.89 13.71
CA ASP A 368 -22.94 23.99 14.12
C ASP A 368 -23.65 24.60 12.91
N LEU A 369 -22.92 24.69 11.79
CA LEU A 369 -23.48 25.07 10.49
C LEU A 369 -24.59 24.11 10.04
N VAL A 370 -24.33 22.80 10.06
CA VAL A 370 -25.30 21.76 9.67
C VAL A 370 -26.54 21.81 10.56
N ARG A 371 -26.39 21.95 11.87
CA ARG A 371 -27.51 22.11 12.80
C ARG A 371 -28.34 23.36 12.49
N ALA A 372 -27.69 24.50 12.27
CA ALA A 372 -28.39 25.74 11.94
C ALA A 372 -29.19 25.63 10.64
N ILE A 373 -28.68 24.87 9.66
CA ILE A 373 -29.40 24.55 8.41
C ILE A 373 -30.60 23.65 8.72
N GLU A 374 -30.38 22.56 9.44
CA GLU A 374 -31.40 21.59 9.82
C GLU A 374 -32.58 22.26 10.53
N ASP A 375 -32.30 23.07 11.55
CA ASP A 375 -33.29 23.84 12.31
C ASP A 375 -34.10 24.80 11.43
N THR A 376 -33.49 25.28 10.34
CA THR A 376 -34.09 26.28 9.46
C THR A 376 -34.99 25.67 8.39
N ILE A 377 -34.65 24.49 7.85
CA ILE A 377 -35.32 23.94 6.65
C ILE A 377 -36.12 22.65 6.89
N SER A 378 -35.86 21.89 7.96
CA SER A 378 -36.40 20.53 8.12
C SER A 378 -37.92 20.44 8.12
N ASP A 379 -38.60 21.32 8.88
CA ASP A 379 -40.07 21.34 8.94
C ASP A 379 -40.69 21.54 7.55
N SER A 380 -40.07 22.42 6.74
CA SER A 380 -40.57 22.72 5.41
C SER A 380 -40.27 21.59 4.41
N LEU A 381 -39.15 20.90 4.54
CA LEU A 381 -38.85 19.70 3.73
C LEU A 381 -39.83 18.55 4.03
N ILE A 382 -40.22 18.38 5.30
CA ILE A 382 -41.21 17.39 5.72
C ILE A 382 -42.56 17.69 5.06
N GLU A 383 -43.00 18.94 5.10
CA GLU A 383 -44.25 19.38 4.47
C GLU A 383 -44.22 19.17 2.95
N ALA A 384 -43.14 19.58 2.27
CA ALA A 384 -42.99 19.37 0.83
C ALA A 384 -43.05 17.88 0.44
N LYS A 385 -42.43 17.01 1.24
CA LYS A 385 -42.48 15.56 1.05
C LYS A 385 -43.89 14.99 1.25
N GLN A 386 -44.60 15.42 2.29
CA GLN A 386 -45.99 15.01 2.52
C GLN A 386 -46.91 15.41 1.36
N ASN A 387 -46.61 16.53 0.72
CA ASN A 387 -47.31 17.02 -0.46
C ASN A 387 -46.85 16.35 -1.78
N ASN A 388 -46.01 15.30 -1.73
CA ASN A 388 -45.47 14.58 -2.90
C ASN A 388 -44.79 15.49 -3.94
N VAL A 389 -44.16 16.58 -3.48
CA VAL A 389 -43.37 17.45 -4.36
C VAL A 389 -42.08 16.75 -4.72
N ALA A 390 -41.74 16.65 -6.00
CA ALA A 390 -40.48 16.04 -6.44
C ALA A 390 -39.31 17.03 -6.46
N ARG A 391 -39.58 18.29 -6.82
CA ARG A 391 -38.57 19.33 -7.00
C ARG A 391 -38.99 20.62 -6.28
N ILE A 392 -38.08 21.20 -5.50
CA ILE A 392 -38.37 22.35 -4.64
C ILE A 392 -37.39 23.51 -4.85
N ALA A 393 -37.84 24.71 -4.49
CA ALA A 393 -37.01 25.87 -4.22
C ALA A 393 -37.21 26.34 -2.77
N LEU A 394 -36.14 26.75 -2.10
CA LEU A 394 -36.15 27.30 -0.75
C LEU A 394 -36.22 28.83 -0.82
N VAL A 395 -37.35 29.37 -0.37
CA VAL A 395 -37.69 30.79 -0.42
C VAL A 395 -37.82 31.33 1.00
N ALA A 396 -37.29 32.52 1.26
CA ALA A 396 -37.47 33.20 2.54
C ALA A 396 -38.87 33.82 2.63
N ALA A 397 -39.68 33.32 3.57
CA ALA A 397 -41.00 33.86 3.90
C ALA A 397 -40.97 34.50 5.30
N GLY A 398 -40.55 35.77 5.35
CA GLY A 398 -40.37 36.49 6.62
C GLY A 398 -39.20 35.93 7.42
N ASN A 399 -39.47 35.36 8.61
CA ASN A 399 -38.43 34.77 9.47
C ASN A 399 -38.30 33.24 9.32
N LYS A 400 -38.98 32.65 8.32
CA LYS A 400 -38.97 31.21 8.04
C LYS A 400 -38.52 30.95 6.60
N VAL A 401 -37.95 29.78 6.37
CA VAL A 401 -37.67 29.26 5.03
C VAL A 401 -38.78 28.29 4.64
N VAL A 402 -39.30 28.44 3.43
CA VAL A 402 -40.36 27.60 2.89
C VAL A 402 -39.87 26.93 1.60
N ALA A 403 -40.03 25.61 1.54
CA ALA A 403 -39.85 24.79 0.35
C ALA A 403 -41.11 24.89 -0.51
N VAL A 404 -41.00 25.60 -1.63
CA VAL A 404 -42.07 25.74 -2.62
C VAL A 404 -41.83 24.80 -3.79
N PRO A 405 -42.87 24.24 -4.42
CA PRO A 405 -42.74 23.51 -5.68
C PRO A 405 -42.09 24.39 -6.75
N ALA A 406 -41.15 23.83 -7.50
CA ALA A 406 -40.41 24.52 -8.55
C ALA A 406 -40.90 24.18 -9.96
#